data_AF-A0A5E7Z0D5-F1
#
_entry.id   AF-A0A5E7Z0D5-F1
#
_cell.length_a   1.000
_cell.length_b   1.000
_cell.length_c   1.000
_cell.angle_alpha   90.00
_cell.angle_beta   90.00
_cell.angle_gamma   90.00
#
_symmetry.space_group_name_H-M   'P 1'
#
loop_
_entity.id
_entity.type
_entity.pdbx_description
1 polymer ?
#
loop_
_entity_poly.entity_id
_entity_poly.type
_entity_poly.pdbx_seq_one_letter_code
_entity_poly.pdbx_strand_id
1 'polypeptide(L)'
;MKKIAFVFLCCLMGATSGKAQNTNQSFLFIGTYATEAGPNGIHTYQFDGGTGALRKVQPVAELDNASFLAVSDDQTNLYAVSGSKVNAYTLNPGTGQLSFLNSVPSAGSCYVSAAPDGSTVFVGNYGGGNTEAVRTNADGSFDQASVQLLQHQGSSVNKERQEAPHVHATVLSPDGRYLMVPDLGTDRVYQYELSTTSGEILKPASKPWFSVPKGAGPRHLVFHPNGRYAYLVLELQGAVMALDYQEGRLKEKQIISMVDKGFNGRLSGADIHMSPDGKFLYASNRGDANEIAIYSIGQKGKLTRIGRQPAMGKTPRNFAIDPTGRFLLVANQGTNEVIVFRRDETTGLLTSTGQSIAVDKPVCLKFAPVQQGLEEKLVAEAVERFRQAMTEPDSDVLASLASDDLEYVHSSGTVRDKQGFIDEFMKRWTNFSKVDILNQTIKISGDNAIVRHRLVADANNPGYPSKVDIIILMVWRKEGGQWKMLARQAAKIPE
;
A
#
# COMPACT_ATOMS: atom_id res chain seq x y z
N MET A 1 40.39 35.20 29.44
CA MET A 1 40.09 34.58 28.12
C MET A 1 40.58 33.14 28.14
N LYS A 2 39.69 32.16 28.39
CA LYS A 2 39.99 30.73 28.35
C LYS A 2 39.29 30.15 27.12
N LYS A 3 40.05 29.66 26.14
CA LYS A 3 39.52 28.98 24.95
C LYS A 3 39.40 27.48 25.25
N ILE A 4 38.18 26.98 25.26
CA ILE A 4 37.86 25.56 25.33
C ILE A 4 37.87 25.02 23.89
N ALA A 5 38.75 24.06 23.61
CA ALA A 5 38.79 23.37 22.33
C ALA A 5 37.79 22.20 22.37
N PHE A 6 36.73 22.28 21.56
CA PHE A 6 35.82 21.17 21.32
C PHE A 6 36.45 20.23 20.28
N VAL A 7 36.78 19.01 20.70
CA VAL A 7 37.15 17.91 19.80
C VAL A 7 35.84 17.34 19.24
N PHE A 8 35.61 17.54 17.94
CA PHE A 8 34.53 16.90 17.21
C PHE A 8 34.92 15.44 16.95
N LEU A 9 34.29 14.51 17.67
CA LEU A 9 34.37 13.08 17.40
C LEU A 9 33.42 12.76 16.25
N CYS A 10 33.96 12.64 15.03
CA CYS A 10 33.21 12.15 13.86
C CYS A 10 32.91 10.66 14.05
N CYS A 11 31.71 10.32 14.51
CA CYS A 11 31.15 8.98 14.37
C CYS A 11 30.79 8.75 12.90
N LEU A 12 31.68 8.08 12.17
CA LEU A 12 31.35 7.41 10.90
C LEU A 12 30.39 6.25 11.20
N MET A 13 29.09 6.51 11.11
CA MET A 13 28.10 5.43 10.99
C MET A 13 28.28 4.80 9.61
N GLY A 14 28.90 3.61 9.59
CA GLY A 14 28.97 2.77 8.41
C GLY A 14 27.57 2.44 7.92
N ALA A 15 27.29 2.78 6.66
CA ALA A 15 26.11 2.35 5.96
C ALA A 15 26.12 0.81 5.89
N THR A 16 25.28 0.16 6.70
CA THR A 16 24.92 -1.23 6.46
C THR A 16 24.09 -1.25 5.20
N SER A 17 24.67 -1.78 4.11
CA SER A 17 23.96 -2.13 2.90
C SER A 17 22.96 -3.24 3.24
N GLY A 18 21.76 -2.85 3.68
CA GLY A 18 20.62 -3.74 3.76
C GLY A 18 20.32 -4.24 2.35
N LYS A 19 20.55 -5.53 2.10
CA LYS A 19 20.03 -6.18 0.89
C LYS A 19 18.52 -5.92 0.84
N ALA A 20 18.06 -5.40 -0.29
CA ALA A 20 16.69 -5.00 -0.52
C ALA A 20 15.71 -6.09 -0.06
N GLN A 21 14.72 -5.70 0.74
CA GLN A 21 13.47 -6.46 0.85
C GLN A 21 12.99 -6.78 -0.56
N ASN A 22 12.25 -7.87 -0.75
CA ASN A 22 11.68 -8.21 -2.05
C ASN A 22 10.60 -7.18 -2.42
N THR A 23 11.02 -5.99 -2.87
CA THR A 23 10.23 -4.75 -3.06
C THR A 23 9.19 -4.86 -4.16
N ASN A 24 9.16 -5.99 -4.87
CA ASN A 24 8.26 -6.20 -6.00
C ASN A 24 6.94 -6.86 -5.60
N GLN A 25 6.70 -7.22 -4.35
CA GLN A 25 5.42 -7.81 -3.93
C GLN A 25 4.62 -6.84 -3.06
N SER A 26 3.34 -6.70 -3.37
CA SER A 26 2.41 -5.88 -2.58
C SER A 26 1.05 -6.56 -2.51
N PHE A 27 0.28 -6.28 -1.47
CA PHE A 27 -1.16 -6.48 -1.49
C PHE A 27 -1.84 -5.28 -2.15
N LEU A 28 -2.87 -5.55 -2.94
CA LEU A 28 -3.81 -4.58 -3.48
C LEU A 28 -5.17 -4.85 -2.84
N PHE A 29 -5.67 -3.87 -2.09
CA PHE A 29 -7.02 -3.84 -1.55
C PHE A 29 -7.93 -3.06 -2.50
N ILE A 30 -9.07 -3.65 -2.83
CA ILE A 30 -10.04 -3.10 -3.77
C ILE A 30 -11.37 -2.94 -3.05
N GLY A 31 -11.77 -1.69 -2.81
CA GLY A 31 -13.07 -1.34 -2.25
C GLY A 31 -14.13 -1.23 -3.34
N THR A 32 -15.33 -1.75 -3.07
CA THR A 32 -16.43 -1.83 -4.04
C THR A 32 -17.71 -1.17 -3.53
N TYR A 33 -18.58 -0.76 -4.46
CA TYR A 33 -19.98 -0.48 -4.12
C TYR A 33 -20.78 -1.78 -4.08
N ALA A 34 -21.78 -1.84 -3.20
CA ALA A 34 -22.63 -3.00 -3.10
C ALA A 34 -23.49 -3.21 -4.37
N THR A 35 -23.66 -4.47 -4.76
CA THR A 35 -24.60 -4.92 -5.79
C THR A 35 -25.35 -6.17 -5.31
N GLU A 36 -26.46 -6.49 -5.98
CA GLU A 36 -27.18 -7.75 -5.79
C GLU A 36 -26.46 -8.96 -6.45
N ALA A 37 -25.41 -8.71 -7.25
CA ALA A 37 -24.87 -9.67 -8.21
C ALA A 37 -23.52 -10.31 -7.80
N GLY A 38 -22.93 -9.93 -6.67
CA GLY A 38 -21.62 -10.46 -6.25
C GLY A 38 -21.27 -10.17 -4.79
N PRO A 39 -20.15 -10.75 -4.31
CA PRO A 39 -19.66 -10.48 -2.97
C PRO A 39 -19.17 -9.02 -2.89
N ASN A 40 -19.75 -8.26 -1.96
CA ASN A 40 -19.48 -6.84 -1.75
C ASN A 40 -18.43 -6.60 -0.67
N GLY A 41 -17.65 -5.52 -0.77
CA GLY A 41 -16.74 -5.09 0.27
C GLY A 41 -15.31 -4.92 -0.21
N ILE A 42 -14.36 -5.53 0.51
CA ILE A 42 -12.93 -5.35 0.26
C ILE A 42 -12.34 -6.63 -0.31
N HIS A 43 -11.83 -6.55 -1.54
CA HIS A 43 -11.14 -7.66 -2.20
C HIS A 43 -9.63 -7.50 -2.04
N THR A 44 -8.94 -8.59 -1.70
CA THR A 44 -7.48 -8.60 -1.54
C THR A 44 -6.80 -9.42 -2.64
N TYR A 45 -5.87 -8.78 -3.34
CA TYR A 45 -5.01 -9.38 -4.35
C TYR A 45 -3.55 -9.24 -3.94
N GLN A 46 -2.71 -10.19 -4.34
CA GLN A 46 -1.27 -10.04 -4.38
C GLN A 46 -0.92 -9.48 -5.76
N PHE A 47 -0.06 -8.48 -5.78
CA PHE A 47 0.42 -7.79 -6.97
C PHE A 47 1.93 -7.98 -7.09
N ASP A 48 2.34 -8.43 -8.27
CA ASP A 48 3.75 -8.52 -8.66
C ASP A 48 4.15 -7.26 -9.43
N GLY A 49 4.86 -6.35 -8.76
CA GLY A 49 5.38 -5.13 -9.35
C GLY A 49 6.50 -5.33 -10.37
N GLY A 50 6.97 -6.56 -10.63
CA GLY A 50 7.86 -6.87 -11.75
C GLY A 50 7.11 -7.12 -13.05
N THR A 51 5.96 -7.81 -12.97
CA THR A 51 5.21 -8.33 -14.12
C THR A 51 3.83 -7.71 -14.32
N GLY A 52 3.31 -7.00 -13.32
CA GLY A 52 1.94 -6.49 -13.26
C GLY A 52 0.89 -7.53 -12.87
N ALA A 53 1.30 -8.79 -12.63
CA ALA A 53 0.38 -9.89 -12.38
C ALA A 53 -0.38 -9.73 -11.05
N LEU A 54 -1.66 -10.11 -11.07
CA LEU A 54 -2.57 -10.08 -9.92
C LEU A 54 -3.03 -11.50 -9.59
N ARG A 55 -2.97 -11.87 -8.30
CA ARG A 55 -3.48 -13.14 -7.80
C ARG A 55 -4.39 -12.89 -6.60
N LYS A 56 -5.64 -13.37 -6.65
CA LYS A 56 -6.56 -13.24 -5.51
C LYS A 56 -6.01 -14.02 -4.30
N VAL A 57 -6.00 -13.40 -3.12
CA VAL A 57 -5.38 -13.97 -1.90
C VAL A 57 -6.44 -14.45 -0.91
N GLN A 58 -7.53 -13.71 -0.75
CA GLN A 58 -8.50 -13.97 0.32
C GLN A 58 -9.96 -13.89 -0.14
N PRO A 59 -10.89 -14.49 0.61
CA PRO A 59 -12.31 -14.16 0.55
C PRO A 59 -12.53 -12.65 0.74
N VAL A 60 -13.66 -12.16 0.22
CA VAL A 60 -14.01 -10.74 0.36
C VAL A 60 -14.29 -10.45 1.83
N ALA A 61 -13.68 -9.39 2.38
CA ALA A 61 -14.12 -8.87 3.66
C ALA A 61 -15.44 -8.14 3.43
N GLU A 62 -16.55 -8.77 3.84
CA GLU A 62 -17.89 -8.27 3.58
C GLU A 62 -18.10 -6.92 4.27
N LEU A 63 -18.40 -5.92 3.45
CA LEU A 63 -18.70 -4.57 3.90
C LEU A 63 -19.55 -3.86 2.85
N ASP A 64 -20.72 -3.40 3.24
CA ASP A 64 -21.57 -2.66 2.31
C ASP A 64 -20.92 -1.34 1.91
N ASN A 65 -20.79 -1.13 0.60
CA ASN A 65 -20.30 0.13 0.04
C ASN A 65 -18.94 0.59 0.58
N ALA A 66 -17.95 -0.31 0.62
CA ALA A 66 -16.54 -0.06 0.94
C ALA A 66 -15.88 0.92 -0.07
N SER A 67 -16.38 2.15 -0.13
CA SER A 67 -16.20 3.05 -1.28
C SER A 67 -14.86 3.80 -1.27
N PHE A 68 -14.17 3.82 -0.14
CA PHE A 68 -12.82 4.33 0.00
C PHE A 68 -12.09 3.66 1.15
N LEU A 69 -10.79 3.44 0.97
CA LEU A 69 -9.92 2.73 1.90
C LEU A 69 -8.71 3.62 2.24
N ALA A 70 -8.14 3.43 3.42
CA ALA A 70 -6.82 3.91 3.80
C ALA A 70 -6.05 2.78 4.49
N VAL A 71 -4.76 2.65 4.19
CA VAL A 71 -3.85 1.74 4.89
C VAL A 71 -2.94 2.61 5.75
N SER A 72 -2.69 2.22 7.00
CA SER A 72 -1.73 2.91 7.86
C SER A 72 -0.31 2.83 7.30
N ASP A 73 0.54 3.81 7.59
CA ASP A 73 1.90 3.86 7.01
C ASP A 73 2.77 2.66 7.43
N ASP A 74 2.56 2.13 8.63
CA ASP A 74 3.20 0.91 9.13
C ASP A 74 2.64 -0.38 8.51
N GLN A 75 1.57 -0.29 7.71
CA GLN A 75 0.89 -1.38 7.03
C GLN A 75 0.22 -2.41 7.97
N THR A 76 -0.11 -2.01 9.20
CA THR A 76 -0.72 -2.90 10.20
C THR A 76 -2.23 -2.70 10.38
N ASN A 77 -2.79 -1.63 9.82
CA ASN A 77 -4.23 -1.35 9.86
C ASN A 77 -4.78 -0.92 8.50
N LEU A 78 -6.07 -1.22 8.30
CA LEU A 78 -6.85 -0.73 7.18
C LEU A 78 -8.13 -0.08 7.71
N TYR A 79 -8.45 1.10 7.19
CA TYR A 79 -9.66 1.84 7.48
C TYR A 79 -10.54 1.91 6.23
N ALA A 80 -11.84 1.68 6.38
CA ALA A 80 -12.78 1.64 5.26
C ALA A 80 -14.08 2.39 5.56
N VAL A 81 -14.48 3.28 4.65
CA VAL A 81 -15.80 3.94 4.70
C VAL A 81 -16.88 3.04 4.11
N SER A 82 -18.06 3.02 4.73
CA SER A 82 -19.23 2.25 4.29
C SER A 82 -20.49 3.11 4.11
N GLY A 83 -20.32 4.42 3.92
CA GLY A 83 -21.39 5.40 3.86
C GLY A 83 -21.94 5.78 5.24
N SER A 84 -22.47 4.82 6.01
CA SER A 84 -23.04 5.07 7.34
C SER A 84 -22.05 4.89 8.50
N LYS A 85 -20.88 4.34 8.22
CA LYS A 85 -19.82 4.07 9.21
C LYS A 85 -18.44 4.24 8.60
N VAL A 86 -17.45 4.29 9.49
CA VAL A 86 -16.05 4.02 9.18
C VAL A 86 -15.60 2.83 10.02
N ASN A 87 -14.92 1.88 9.39
CA ASN A 87 -14.58 0.58 9.94
C ASN A 87 -13.06 0.45 10.03
N ALA A 88 -12.56 -0.06 11.15
CA ALA A 88 -11.15 -0.34 11.38
C ALA A 88 -10.92 -1.85 11.32
N TYR A 89 -9.81 -2.24 10.68
CA TYR A 89 -9.34 -3.61 10.59
C TYR A 89 -7.87 -3.65 10.99
N THR A 90 -7.43 -4.72 11.64
CA THR A 90 -6.00 -5.09 11.58
C THR A 90 -5.70 -5.66 10.20
N LEU A 91 -4.52 -5.36 9.70
CA LEU A 91 -3.95 -5.86 8.47
C LEU A 91 -2.71 -6.70 8.84
N ASN A 92 -2.72 -7.98 8.46
CA ASN A 92 -1.50 -8.79 8.48
C ASN A 92 -0.66 -8.44 7.25
N PRO A 93 0.52 -7.81 7.41
CA PRO A 93 1.31 -7.33 6.27
C PRO A 93 2.05 -8.44 5.52
N GLY A 94 2.09 -9.66 6.04
CA GLY A 94 2.66 -10.84 5.38
C GLY A 94 1.64 -11.62 4.55
N THR A 95 0.36 -11.62 4.95
CA THR A 95 -0.70 -12.42 4.31
C THR A 95 -1.81 -11.59 3.65
N GLY A 96 -1.87 -10.29 3.92
CA GLY A 96 -2.93 -9.38 3.47
C GLY A 96 -4.25 -9.59 4.21
N GLN A 97 -4.25 -10.29 5.35
CA GLN A 97 -5.46 -10.63 6.08
C GLN A 97 -6.03 -9.46 6.84
N LEU A 98 -7.32 -9.23 6.67
CA LEU A 98 -8.08 -8.23 7.40
C LEU A 98 -8.87 -8.89 8.53
N SER A 99 -8.71 -8.40 9.77
CA SER A 99 -9.57 -8.76 10.89
C SER A 99 -10.27 -7.52 11.42
N PHE A 100 -11.60 -7.56 11.48
CA PHE A 100 -12.39 -6.43 11.97
C PHE A 100 -12.07 -6.10 13.43
N LEU A 101 -11.89 -4.82 13.73
CA LEU A 101 -11.68 -4.29 15.08
C LEU A 101 -12.97 -3.68 15.63
N ASN A 102 -13.33 -2.51 15.11
CA ASN A 102 -14.53 -1.79 15.48
C ASN A 102 -14.95 -0.79 14.38
N SER A 103 -15.99 -0.03 14.65
CA SER A 103 -16.50 1.00 13.74
C SER A 103 -16.97 2.24 14.49
N VAL A 104 -16.96 3.39 13.84
CA VAL A 104 -17.65 4.62 14.28
C VAL A 104 -18.78 4.98 13.30
N PRO A 105 -19.91 5.53 13.78
CA PRO A 105 -20.95 6.08 12.91
C PRO A 105 -20.41 7.23 12.06
N SER A 106 -21.01 7.42 10.87
CA SER A 106 -20.67 8.53 9.99
C SER A 106 -21.84 8.90 9.07
N ALA A 107 -21.85 10.12 8.55
CA ALA A 107 -22.99 10.68 7.82
C ALA A 107 -22.74 10.75 6.29
N GLY A 108 -22.71 9.60 5.62
CA GLY A 108 -22.44 9.54 4.17
C GLY A 108 -20.95 9.65 3.86
N SER A 109 -20.12 8.91 4.60
CA SER A 109 -18.67 8.85 4.44
C SER A 109 -18.27 8.38 3.04
N CYS A 110 -17.33 9.11 2.45
CA CYS A 110 -16.88 8.91 1.06
C CYS A 110 -15.36 8.90 0.91
N TYR A 111 -14.63 9.29 1.96
CA TYR A 111 -13.18 9.36 1.97
C TYR A 111 -12.67 9.12 3.40
N VAL A 112 -11.55 8.43 3.51
CA VAL A 112 -10.83 8.23 4.78
C VAL A 112 -9.33 8.36 4.53
N SER A 113 -8.63 8.93 5.51
CA SER A 113 -7.16 8.96 5.58
C SER A 113 -6.71 8.78 7.03
N ALA A 114 -5.47 8.35 7.22
CA ALA A 114 -4.85 8.23 8.54
C ALA A 114 -3.64 9.17 8.65
N ALA A 115 -3.36 9.63 9.86
CA ALA A 115 -2.11 10.29 10.17
C ALA A 115 -0.93 9.29 10.04
N PRO A 116 0.27 9.73 9.63
CA PRO A 116 1.44 8.85 9.47
C PRO A 116 1.83 8.06 10.72
N ASP A 117 1.60 8.61 11.90
CA ASP A 117 1.85 7.95 13.19
C ASP A 117 0.72 6.99 13.60
N GLY A 118 -0.32 6.84 12.76
CA GLY A 118 -1.48 5.99 13.00
C GLY A 118 -2.42 6.51 14.08
N SER A 119 -2.13 7.63 14.76
CA SER A 119 -2.82 8.08 15.97
C SER A 119 -4.22 8.64 15.75
N THR A 120 -4.52 9.03 14.51
CA THR A 120 -5.74 9.75 14.14
C THR A 120 -6.18 9.37 12.74
N VAL A 121 -7.48 9.18 12.57
CA VAL A 121 -8.14 8.95 11.28
C VAL A 121 -9.05 10.14 10.96
N PHE A 122 -9.01 10.59 9.71
CA PHE A 122 -9.80 11.71 9.19
C PHE A 122 -10.80 11.20 8.17
N VAL A 123 -12.05 11.65 8.29
CA VAL A 123 -13.18 11.18 7.47
C VAL A 123 -13.81 12.36 6.74
N GLY A 124 -14.10 12.15 5.45
CA GLY A 124 -14.86 13.09 4.63
C GLY A 124 -16.26 12.58 4.34
N ASN A 125 -17.27 13.35 4.73
CA ASN A 125 -18.68 12.97 4.62
C ASN A 125 -19.37 13.79 3.53
N TYR A 126 -19.62 13.14 2.39
CA TYR A 126 -20.29 13.76 1.25
C TYR A 126 -21.75 14.06 1.57
N GLY A 127 -22.46 13.08 2.15
CA GLY A 127 -23.90 13.20 2.44
C GLY A 127 -24.21 14.21 3.54
N GLY A 128 -23.39 14.26 4.59
CA GLY A 128 -23.54 15.18 5.72
C GLY A 128 -22.87 16.55 5.53
N GLY A 129 -22.02 16.70 4.51
CA GLY A 129 -21.32 17.96 4.26
C GLY A 129 -20.39 18.37 5.40
N ASN A 130 -19.66 17.41 5.97
CA ASN A 130 -18.81 17.63 7.13
C ASN A 130 -17.55 16.76 7.09
N THR A 131 -16.62 17.05 7.99
CA THR A 131 -15.45 16.19 8.23
C THR A 131 -15.43 15.74 9.68
N GLU A 132 -14.91 14.53 9.92
CA GLU A 132 -14.72 13.98 11.26
C GLU A 132 -13.24 13.66 11.46
N ALA A 133 -12.77 13.76 12.70
CA ALA A 133 -11.48 13.25 13.14
C ALA A 133 -11.69 12.35 14.35
N VAL A 134 -10.98 11.22 14.39
CA VAL A 134 -11.14 10.19 15.41
C VAL A 134 -9.77 9.68 15.82
N ARG A 135 -9.47 9.64 17.12
CA ARG A 135 -8.24 9.03 17.62
C ARG A 135 -8.32 7.51 17.52
N THR A 136 -7.16 6.88 17.44
CA THR A 136 -7.02 5.44 17.44
C THR A 136 -6.36 4.97 18.74
N ASN A 137 -6.70 3.75 19.14
CA ASN A 137 -5.99 3.00 20.17
C ASN A 137 -4.70 2.41 19.59
N ALA A 138 -3.85 1.85 20.45
CA ALA A 138 -2.57 1.27 20.05
C ALA A 138 -2.67 0.10 19.04
N ASP A 139 -3.82 -0.58 18.97
CA ASP A 139 -4.12 -1.64 18.00
C ASP A 139 -4.72 -1.12 16.68
N GLY A 140 -4.87 0.20 16.57
CA GLY A 140 -5.47 0.90 15.45
C GLY A 140 -7.01 0.95 15.47
N SER A 141 -7.68 0.39 16.48
CA SER A 141 -9.13 0.53 16.64
C SER A 141 -9.51 1.96 17.00
N PHE A 142 -10.75 2.37 16.71
CA PHE A 142 -11.21 3.74 17.03
C PHE A 142 -11.47 3.93 18.53
N ASP A 143 -11.01 5.04 19.10
CA ASP A 143 -11.56 5.58 20.34
C ASP A 143 -12.86 6.33 20.01
N GLN A 144 -14.00 5.65 20.20
CA GLN A 144 -15.31 6.20 19.87
C GLN A 144 -15.66 7.48 20.65
N ALA A 145 -15.07 7.68 21.85
CA ALA A 145 -15.32 8.87 22.65
C ALA A 145 -14.58 10.10 22.11
N SER A 146 -13.59 9.90 21.23
CA SER A 146 -12.75 10.97 20.68
C SER A 146 -13.28 11.60 19.39
N VAL A 147 -14.41 11.10 18.86
CA VAL A 147 -14.96 11.56 17.57
C VAL A 147 -15.25 13.06 17.64
N GLN A 148 -14.54 13.82 16.80
CA GLN A 148 -14.75 15.24 16.61
C GLN A 148 -15.37 15.48 15.23
N LEU A 149 -16.59 16.03 15.19
CA LEU A 149 -17.27 16.41 13.96
C LEU A 149 -17.16 17.91 13.71
N LEU A 150 -16.79 18.31 12.48
CA LEU A 150 -16.70 19.69 12.04
C LEU A 150 -17.64 19.92 10.84
N GLN A 151 -18.77 20.57 11.09
CA GLN A 151 -19.81 20.84 10.10
C GLN A 151 -19.43 22.01 9.18
N HIS A 152 -19.52 21.82 7.87
CA HIS A 152 -19.38 22.91 6.90
C HIS A 152 -20.73 23.58 6.62
N GLN A 153 -20.68 24.79 6.04
CA GLN A 153 -21.85 25.59 5.70
C GLN A 153 -21.66 26.33 4.37
N GLY A 154 -22.78 26.51 3.65
CA GLY A 154 -22.84 27.23 2.39
C GLY A 154 -23.30 26.35 1.24
N SER A 155 -23.22 26.92 0.04
CA SER A 155 -23.61 26.31 -1.22
C SER A 155 -22.90 27.04 -2.36
N SER A 156 -23.10 26.60 -3.60
CA SER A 156 -22.58 27.28 -4.78
C SER A 156 -23.57 27.27 -5.95
N VAL A 157 -23.07 27.50 -7.15
CA VAL A 157 -23.87 27.86 -8.33
C VAL A 157 -24.57 26.66 -8.99
N ASN A 158 -24.05 25.44 -8.84
CA ASN A 158 -24.70 24.25 -9.37
C ASN A 158 -25.81 23.76 -8.42
N LYS A 159 -27.07 24.01 -8.78
CA LYS A 159 -28.23 23.70 -7.92
C LYS A 159 -28.47 22.21 -7.66
N GLU A 160 -27.85 21.31 -8.44
CA GLU A 160 -28.05 19.86 -8.30
C GLU A 160 -26.89 19.16 -7.59
N ARG A 161 -25.73 19.81 -7.53
CA ARG A 161 -24.49 19.21 -7.00
C ARG A 161 -23.83 20.05 -5.91
N GLN A 162 -24.30 21.27 -5.71
CA GLN A 162 -23.73 22.29 -4.83
C GLN A 162 -24.84 23.05 -4.08
N GLU A 163 -25.96 22.39 -3.81
CA GLU A 163 -27.08 22.89 -3.03
C GLU A 163 -26.73 23.05 -1.54
N ALA A 164 -25.77 22.26 -1.07
CA ALA A 164 -25.28 22.20 0.29
C ALA A 164 -23.78 21.80 0.29
N PRO A 165 -23.10 21.77 1.44
CA PRO A 165 -21.72 21.29 1.52
C PRO A 165 -21.62 19.80 1.22
N HIS A 166 -20.52 19.41 0.55
CA HIS A 166 -20.25 18.02 0.18
C HIS A 166 -18.75 17.76 0.27
N VAL A 167 -18.26 17.36 1.46
CA VAL A 167 -16.85 17.02 1.65
C VAL A 167 -16.51 15.80 0.82
N HIS A 168 -15.38 15.88 0.10
CA HIS A 168 -14.97 14.84 -0.84
C HIS A 168 -13.59 14.24 -0.55
N ALA A 169 -12.74 14.90 0.24
CA ALA A 169 -11.47 14.34 0.68
C ALA A 169 -10.99 14.93 2.01
N THR A 170 -10.10 14.19 2.69
CA THR A 170 -9.37 14.63 3.88
C THR A 170 -7.88 14.33 3.66
N VAL A 171 -7.07 15.37 3.46
CA VAL A 171 -5.66 15.21 3.03
C VAL A 171 -4.74 15.94 4.00
N LEU A 172 -3.94 15.18 4.74
CA LEU A 172 -2.94 15.74 5.63
C LEU A 172 -1.82 16.39 4.80
N SER A 173 -1.37 17.56 5.26
CA SER A 173 -0.22 18.24 4.67
C SER A 173 1.09 17.49 4.96
N PRO A 174 2.12 17.66 4.13
CA PRO A 174 3.36 16.89 4.25
C PRO A 174 4.15 17.12 5.55
N ASP A 175 3.90 18.24 6.23
CA ASP A 175 4.49 18.53 7.54
C ASP A 175 3.66 17.98 8.71
N GLY A 176 2.54 17.33 8.43
CA GLY A 176 1.63 16.74 9.42
C GLY A 176 0.84 17.76 10.24
N ARG A 177 0.89 19.06 9.92
CA ARG A 177 0.31 20.10 10.80
C ARG A 177 -1.07 20.59 10.37
N TYR A 178 -1.41 20.45 9.09
CA TYR A 178 -2.67 20.93 8.53
C TYR A 178 -3.43 19.82 7.81
N LEU A 179 -4.76 19.81 7.94
CA LEU A 179 -5.67 18.99 7.14
C LEU A 179 -6.34 19.85 6.07
N MET A 180 -6.24 19.43 4.81
CA MET A 180 -6.94 20.03 3.67
C MET A 180 -8.20 19.22 3.37
N VAL A 181 -9.34 19.90 3.31
CA VAL A 181 -10.65 19.25 3.17
C VAL A 181 -11.40 19.87 1.99
N PRO A 182 -11.20 19.36 0.75
CA PRO A 182 -11.99 19.74 -0.40
C PRO A 182 -13.49 19.49 -0.17
N ASP A 183 -14.27 20.55 -0.34
CA ASP A 183 -15.73 20.53 -0.27
C ASP A 183 -16.30 20.94 -1.62
N LEU A 184 -16.83 19.94 -2.33
CA LEU A 184 -17.39 20.07 -3.67
C LEU A 184 -18.54 21.08 -3.68
N GLY A 185 -19.39 21.03 -2.65
CA GLY A 185 -20.63 21.77 -2.56
C GLY A 185 -20.47 23.27 -2.32
N THR A 186 -19.34 23.68 -1.75
CA THR A 186 -19.08 25.10 -1.40
C THR A 186 -18.00 25.77 -2.25
N ASP A 187 -17.38 25.05 -3.17
CA ASP A 187 -16.19 25.51 -3.92
C ASP A 187 -15.04 25.98 -3.02
N ARG A 188 -14.80 25.23 -1.94
CA ARG A 188 -13.75 25.53 -0.96
C ARG A 188 -12.90 24.30 -0.67
N VAL A 189 -11.64 24.56 -0.33
CA VAL A 189 -10.79 23.64 0.40
C VAL A 189 -10.70 24.18 1.82
N TYR A 190 -11.43 23.57 2.75
CA TYR A 190 -11.37 23.90 4.17
C TYR A 190 -10.00 23.50 4.73
N GLN A 191 -9.51 24.27 5.70
CA GLN A 191 -8.16 24.13 6.24
C GLN A 191 -8.22 24.10 7.76
N TYR A 192 -7.75 23.00 8.33
CA TYR A 192 -7.69 22.79 9.77
C TYR A 192 -6.23 22.61 10.21
N GLU A 193 -5.91 23.05 11.41
CA GLU A 193 -4.66 22.75 12.11
C GLU A 193 -4.87 21.55 13.03
N LEU A 194 -3.90 20.65 13.10
CA LEU A 194 -3.88 19.62 14.13
C LEU A 194 -3.58 20.28 15.48
N SER A 195 -4.43 19.99 16.46
CA SER A 195 -4.34 20.54 17.80
C SER A 195 -3.32 19.76 18.63
N THR A 196 -2.50 20.50 19.39
CA THR A 196 -1.62 19.93 20.42
C THR A 196 -2.25 19.95 21.81
N THR A 197 -3.49 20.44 21.92
CA THR A 197 -4.22 20.57 23.18
C THR A 197 -5.06 19.32 23.46
N SER A 198 -5.16 18.91 24.73
CA SER A 198 -6.01 17.78 25.13
C SER A 198 -7.49 18.04 24.80
N GLY A 199 -8.15 17.10 24.12
CA GLY A 199 -9.60 17.10 23.89
C GLY A 199 -10.07 17.63 22.54
N GLU A 200 -9.23 18.33 21.78
CA GLU A 200 -9.50 18.75 20.40
C GLU A 200 -8.47 18.12 19.47
N ILE A 201 -8.89 17.59 18.33
CA ILE A 201 -7.99 16.98 17.32
C ILE A 201 -7.69 17.99 16.21
N LEU A 202 -8.73 18.67 15.71
CA LEU A 202 -8.66 19.66 14.65
C LEU A 202 -9.24 20.99 15.10
N LYS A 203 -8.57 22.08 14.79
CA LYS A 203 -9.09 23.45 14.94
C LYS A 203 -9.06 24.16 13.59
N PRO A 204 -10.00 25.07 13.26
CA PRO A 204 -9.92 25.86 12.04
C PRO A 204 -8.58 26.61 11.95
N ALA A 205 -7.92 26.57 10.79
CA ALA A 205 -6.70 27.33 10.58
C ALA A 205 -7.00 28.84 10.57
N SER A 206 -5.96 29.66 10.82
CA SER A 206 -6.08 31.13 10.79
C SER A 206 -6.71 31.69 9.50
N LYS A 207 -6.47 31.01 8.37
CA LYS A 207 -7.24 31.16 7.14
C LYS A 207 -8.04 29.85 6.94
N PRO A 208 -9.34 29.84 7.25
CA PRO A 208 -10.10 28.59 7.39
C PRO A 208 -10.43 27.89 6.07
N TRP A 209 -10.26 28.57 4.92
CA TRP A 209 -10.39 27.95 3.61
C TRP A 209 -9.64 28.69 2.50
N PHE A 210 -9.37 27.95 1.43
CA PHE A 210 -9.04 28.44 0.10
C PHE A 210 -10.23 28.26 -0.83
N SER A 211 -10.61 29.28 -1.59
CA SER A 211 -11.73 29.20 -2.54
C SER A 211 -11.23 28.88 -3.95
N VAL A 212 -11.92 27.97 -4.63
CA VAL A 212 -11.74 27.71 -6.07
C VAL A 212 -12.78 28.52 -6.88
N PRO A 213 -12.70 28.59 -8.23
CA PRO A 213 -13.74 29.21 -9.03
C PRO A 213 -15.13 28.64 -8.73
N LYS A 214 -16.16 29.49 -8.77
CA LYS A 214 -17.54 29.06 -8.55
C LYS A 214 -17.95 28.04 -9.62
N GLY A 215 -18.59 26.94 -9.19
CA GLY A 215 -19.02 25.84 -10.04
C GLY A 215 -17.93 24.82 -10.33
N ALA A 216 -16.75 24.92 -9.71
CA ALA A 216 -15.62 24.05 -10.03
C ALA A 216 -15.70 22.67 -9.38
N GLY A 217 -16.21 22.60 -8.15
CA GLY A 217 -16.40 21.38 -7.38
C GLY A 217 -15.08 20.69 -7.01
N PRO A 218 -14.31 21.19 -6.03
CA PRO A 218 -13.03 20.60 -5.65
C PRO A 218 -13.24 19.20 -5.06
N ARG A 219 -12.47 18.21 -5.53
CA ARG A 219 -12.68 16.79 -5.23
C ARG A 219 -11.53 16.16 -4.44
N HIS A 220 -10.50 15.67 -5.12
CA HIS A 220 -9.32 15.05 -4.49
C HIS A 220 -8.10 15.96 -4.65
N LEU A 221 -7.23 15.95 -3.65
CA LEU A 221 -5.99 16.73 -3.59
C LEU A 221 -4.80 15.82 -3.31
N VAL A 222 -3.65 16.09 -3.93
CA VAL A 222 -2.37 15.44 -3.62
C VAL A 222 -1.28 16.49 -3.44
N PHE A 223 -0.39 16.26 -2.49
CA PHE A 223 0.80 17.08 -2.29
C PHE A 223 1.99 16.53 -3.07
N HIS A 224 2.80 17.43 -3.62
CA HIS A 224 4.10 17.07 -4.17
C HIS A 224 5.08 16.66 -3.05
N PRO A 225 6.02 15.70 -3.23
CA PRO A 225 6.79 15.13 -2.12
C PRO A 225 7.77 16.14 -1.51
N ASN A 226 8.14 17.19 -2.25
CA ASN A 226 8.94 18.29 -1.72
C ASN A 226 8.18 19.22 -0.76
N GLY A 227 6.87 19.02 -0.57
CA GLY A 227 6.05 19.80 0.35
C GLY A 227 5.79 21.26 -0.06
N ARG A 228 5.99 21.63 -1.33
CA ARG A 228 5.83 23.03 -1.79
C ARG A 228 4.64 23.24 -2.72
N TYR A 229 4.09 22.16 -3.26
CA TYR A 229 3.00 22.21 -4.25
C TYR A 229 1.89 21.24 -3.87
N ALA A 230 0.67 21.60 -4.24
CA ALA A 230 -0.47 20.72 -4.20
C ALA A 230 -1.17 20.73 -5.57
N TYR A 231 -1.86 19.64 -5.89
CA TYR A 231 -2.66 19.52 -7.11
C TYR A 231 -4.05 19.03 -6.76
N LEU A 232 -5.06 19.69 -7.30
CA LEU A 232 -6.46 19.50 -6.95
C LEU A 232 -7.28 19.21 -8.21
N VAL A 233 -8.05 18.12 -8.21
CA VAL A 233 -9.05 17.88 -9.26
C VAL A 233 -10.32 18.66 -8.96
N LEU A 234 -10.85 19.32 -9.98
CA LEU A 234 -12.11 20.05 -9.98
C LEU A 234 -13.13 19.20 -10.75
N GLU A 235 -14.00 18.48 -10.03
CA GLU A 235 -14.92 17.48 -10.58
C GLU A 235 -15.84 18.06 -11.63
N LEU A 236 -16.52 19.16 -11.30
CA LEU A 236 -17.58 19.75 -12.11
C LEU A 236 -17.00 20.54 -13.29
N GLN A 237 -15.77 21.06 -13.14
CA GLN A 237 -15.06 21.78 -14.20
C GLN A 237 -14.26 20.86 -15.14
N GLY A 238 -13.96 19.62 -14.74
CA GLY A 238 -13.10 18.72 -15.53
C GLY A 238 -11.69 19.29 -15.72
N ALA A 239 -11.09 19.78 -14.64
CA ALA A 239 -9.79 20.46 -14.66
C ALA A 239 -8.91 20.04 -13.47
N VAL A 240 -7.60 20.24 -13.62
CA VAL A 240 -6.62 20.15 -12.53
C VAL A 240 -6.12 21.55 -12.19
N MET A 241 -6.12 21.89 -10.90
CA MET A 241 -5.55 23.12 -10.37
C MET A 241 -4.21 22.82 -9.70
N ALA A 242 -3.15 23.48 -10.15
CA ALA A 242 -1.86 23.50 -9.46
C ALA A 242 -1.81 24.66 -8.46
N LEU A 243 -1.29 24.37 -7.28
CA LEU A 243 -1.26 25.26 -6.13
C LEU A 243 0.18 25.39 -5.61
N ASP A 244 0.57 26.59 -5.18
CA ASP A 244 1.64 26.75 -4.21
C ASP A 244 1.11 26.41 -2.82
N TYR A 245 1.93 25.74 -2.00
CA TYR A 245 1.65 25.44 -0.61
C TYR A 245 2.77 25.95 0.29
N GLN A 246 2.39 26.63 1.37
CA GLN A 246 3.29 27.06 2.43
C GLN A 246 2.52 27.18 3.75
N GLU A 247 2.88 26.37 4.75
CA GLU A 247 2.38 26.47 6.15
C GLU A 247 0.86 26.64 6.23
N GLY A 248 0.13 25.68 5.68
CA GLY A 248 -1.33 25.72 5.70
C GLY A 248 -1.95 26.69 4.69
N ARG A 249 -1.18 27.43 3.88
CA ARG A 249 -1.72 28.36 2.88
C ARG A 249 -1.62 27.78 1.47
N LEU A 250 -2.73 27.81 0.74
CA LEU A 250 -2.80 27.47 -0.68
C LEU A 250 -2.91 28.75 -1.51
N LYS A 251 -2.23 28.77 -2.66
CA LYS A 251 -2.33 29.84 -3.66
C LYS A 251 -2.41 29.24 -5.05
N GLU A 252 -3.40 29.69 -5.82
CA GLU A 252 -3.56 29.30 -7.22
C GLU A 252 -2.32 29.66 -8.05
N LYS A 253 -1.88 28.71 -8.87
CA LYS A 253 -0.81 28.88 -9.85
C LYS A 253 -1.27 28.68 -11.28
N GLN A 254 -2.12 27.67 -11.49
CA GLN A 254 -2.56 27.25 -12.81
C GLN A 254 -3.84 26.44 -12.67
N ILE A 255 -4.75 26.59 -13.63
CA ILE A 255 -5.84 25.66 -13.89
C ILE A 255 -5.66 25.15 -15.31
N ILE A 256 -5.71 23.84 -15.51
CA ILE A 256 -5.57 23.19 -16.81
C ILE A 256 -6.73 22.22 -17.03
N SER A 257 -7.40 22.33 -18.19
CA SER A 257 -8.47 21.39 -18.55
C SER A 257 -7.91 19.98 -18.74
N MET A 258 -8.68 18.99 -18.32
CA MET A 258 -8.35 17.57 -18.51
C MET A 258 -8.66 17.09 -19.92
N VAL A 259 -9.58 17.77 -20.62
CA VAL A 259 -10.01 17.43 -21.98
C VAL A 259 -9.42 18.37 -23.03
N ASP A 260 -9.60 18.03 -24.30
CA ASP A 260 -9.24 18.91 -25.41
C ASP A 260 -10.20 20.08 -25.57
N LYS A 261 -9.71 21.13 -26.21
CA LYS A 261 -10.53 22.25 -26.65
C LYS A 261 -11.61 21.72 -27.60
N GLY A 262 -12.88 22.06 -27.32
CA GLY A 262 -14.03 21.64 -28.13
C GLY A 262 -14.67 20.32 -27.71
N PHE A 263 -14.20 19.67 -26.65
CA PHE A 263 -14.92 18.55 -26.05
C PHE A 263 -16.27 19.03 -25.50
N ASN A 264 -17.37 18.42 -25.97
CA ASN A 264 -18.75 18.79 -25.61
C ASN A 264 -19.47 17.71 -24.78
N GLY A 265 -18.75 16.68 -24.34
CA GLY A 265 -19.31 15.62 -23.49
C GLY A 265 -19.39 16.02 -22.02
N ARG A 266 -20.01 15.16 -21.22
CA ARG A 266 -20.09 15.33 -19.77
C ARG A 266 -18.70 15.25 -19.14
N LEU A 267 -18.33 16.30 -18.42
CA LEU A 267 -17.13 16.37 -17.59
C LEU A 267 -17.41 15.82 -16.20
N SER A 268 -16.48 15.03 -15.66
CA SER A 268 -16.56 14.55 -14.29
C SER A 268 -15.19 14.08 -13.80
N GLY A 269 -14.34 15.03 -13.41
CA GLY A 269 -13.05 14.73 -12.80
C GLY A 269 -13.23 13.85 -11.56
N ALA A 270 -12.31 12.92 -11.33
CA ALA A 270 -12.39 12.01 -10.20
C ALA A 270 -11.09 12.02 -9.39
N ASP A 271 -10.14 11.16 -9.73
CA ASP A 271 -9.01 10.88 -8.86
C ASP A 271 -7.74 11.56 -9.35
N ILE A 272 -6.76 11.70 -8.46
CA ILE A 272 -5.49 12.34 -8.77
C ILE A 272 -4.36 11.68 -7.99
N HIS A 273 -3.32 11.27 -8.71
CA HIS A 273 -2.12 10.66 -8.14
C HIS A 273 -0.89 11.15 -8.87
N MET A 274 0.24 11.02 -8.20
CA MET A 274 1.54 11.44 -8.70
C MET A 274 2.47 10.23 -8.70
N SER A 275 3.42 10.20 -9.64
CA SER A 275 4.48 9.19 -9.61
C SER A 275 5.31 9.33 -8.32
N PRO A 276 5.86 8.22 -7.76
CA PRO A 276 6.65 8.27 -6.52
C PRO A 276 7.87 9.20 -6.60
N ASP A 277 8.41 9.42 -7.80
CA ASP A 277 9.53 10.33 -8.06
C ASP A 277 9.12 11.82 -8.18
N GLY A 278 7.82 12.13 -8.10
CA GLY A 278 7.28 13.48 -8.16
C GLY A 278 7.28 14.14 -9.55
N LYS A 279 7.64 13.41 -10.61
CA LYS A 279 7.80 14.00 -11.95
C LYS A 279 6.53 14.06 -12.79
N PHE A 280 5.57 13.17 -12.53
CA PHE A 280 4.35 13.05 -13.32
C PHE A 280 3.11 13.06 -12.46
N LEU A 281 2.05 13.66 -12.97
CA LEU A 281 0.74 13.72 -12.35
C LEU A 281 -0.29 13.08 -13.30
N TYR A 282 -1.21 12.33 -12.72
CA TYR A 282 -2.28 11.64 -13.41
C TYR A 282 -3.60 12.08 -12.80
N ALA A 283 -4.61 12.30 -13.63
CA ALA A 283 -5.96 12.61 -13.14
C ALA A 283 -7.00 11.89 -13.98
N SER A 284 -7.96 11.22 -13.34
CA SER A 284 -9.00 10.47 -14.06
C SER A 284 -10.23 11.33 -14.36
N ASN A 285 -10.78 11.15 -15.56
CA ASN A 285 -12.02 11.78 -16.00
C ASN A 285 -13.08 10.72 -16.30
N ARG A 286 -14.24 10.84 -15.66
CA ARG A 286 -15.43 10.03 -15.92
C ARG A 286 -16.30 10.74 -16.97
N GLY A 287 -17.58 10.37 -17.03
CA GLY A 287 -18.51 10.92 -18.01
C GLY A 287 -18.21 10.34 -19.39
N ASP A 288 -18.17 11.18 -20.42
CA ASP A 288 -18.00 10.71 -21.79
C ASP A 288 -16.52 10.53 -22.18
N ALA A 289 -15.59 11.10 -21.40
CA ALA A 289 -14.15 11.02 -21.68
C ALA A 289 -13.53 9.67 -21.30
N ASN A 290 -13.87 9.11 -20.12
CA ASN A 290 -13.37 7.83 -19.58
C ASN A 290 -11.87 7.61 -19.81
N GLU A 291 -11.04 8.52 -19.29
CA GLU A 291 -9.60 8.55 -19.54
C GLU A 291 -8.78 8.97 -18.31
N ILE A 292 -7.48 8.72 -18.37
CA ILE A 292 -6.47 9.27 -17.48
C ILE A 292 -5.73 10.38 -18.24
N ALA A 293 -5.86 11.62 -17.77
CA ALA A 293 -5.04 12.74 -18.24
C ALA A 293 -3.65 12.69 -17.60
N ILE A 294 -2.60 12.86 -18.40
CA ILE A 294 -1.20 12.70 -17.99
C ILE A 294 -0.46 14.02 -18.12
N TYR A 295 0.21 14.44 -17.06
CA TYR A 295 0.95 15.69 -17.00
C TYR A 295 2.39 15.44 -16.55
N SER A 296 3.33 16.16 -17.16
CA SER A 296 4.66 16.37 -16.58
C SER A 296 4.61 17.54 -15.60
N ILE A 297 5.36 17.41 -14.51
CA ILE A 297 5.53 18.44 -13.50
C ILE A 297 6.84 19.18 -13.81
N GLY A 298 6.71 20.39 -14.34
CA GLY A 298 7.84 21.24 -14.69
C GLY A 298 8.40 22.03 -13.50
N GLN A 299 9.31 22.95 -13.82
CA GLN A 299 9.87 23.87 -12.83
C GLN A 299 8.77 24.63 -12.10
N LYS A 300 9.01 24.88 -10.81
CA LYS A 300 8.07 25.56 -9.91
C LYS A 300 6.70 24.86 -9.81
N GLY A 301 6.58 23.58 -10.14
CA GLY A 301 5.34 22.81 -9.99
C GLY A 301 4.24 23.16 -10.99
N LYS A 302 4.59 23.69 -12.18
CA LYS A 302 3.63 23.90 -13.27
C LYS A 302 3.37 22.60 -14.02
N LEU A 303 2.13 22.40 -14.47
CA LEU A 303 1.72 21.22 -15.21
C LEU A 303 1.75 21.48 -16.71
N THR A 304 2.27 20.50 -17.46
CA THR A 304 2.11 20.42 -18.91
C THR A 304 1.43 19.10 -19.25
N ARG A 305 0.29 19.14 -19.95
CA ARG A 305 -0.37 17.91 -20.40
C ARG A 305 0.49 17.26 -21.49
N ILE A 306 0.94 16.04 -21.27
CA ILE A 306 1.83 15.30 -22.17
C ILE A 306 1.15 14.12 -22.85
N GLY A 307 -0.02 13.71 -22.35
CA GLY A 307 -0.75 12.60 -22.93
C GLY A 307 -2.11 12.39 -22.27
N ARG A 308 -2.84 11.44 -22.85
CA ARG A 308 -4.08 10.89 -22.30
C ARG A 308 -4.10 9.41 -22.62
N GLN A 309 -4.65 8.64 -21.69
CA GLN A 309 -4.80 7.20 -21.83
C GLN A 309 -6.28 6.85 -21.64
N PRO A 310 -6.98 6.32 -22.65
CA PRO A 310 -8.29 5.71 -22.44
C PRO A 310 -8.23 4.71 -21.30
N ALA A 311 -9.20 4.78 -20.38
CA ALA A 311 -9.25 3.92 -19.19
C ALA A 311 -9.54 2.45 -19.54
N MET A 312 -9.87 2.17 -20.81
CA MET A 312 -10.26 0.86 -21.33
C MET A 312 -11.44 0.26 -20.56
N GLY A 313 -12.34 1.13 -20.09
CA GLY A 313 -13.55 0.80 -19.36
C GLY A 313 -14.35 2.08 -19.12
N LYS A 314 -15.39 2.02 -18.28
CA LYS A 314 -16.24 3.19 -17.98
C LYS A 314 -16.17 3.60 -16.52
N THR A 315 -16.31 4.90 -16.29
CA THR A 315 -16.33 5.53 -14.97
C THR A 315 -15.07 5.19 -14.16
N PRO A 316 -13.86 5.61 -14.61
CA PRO A 316 -12.61 5.42 -13.89
C PRO A 316 -12.59 6.29 -12.61
N ARG A 317 -13.32 5.87 -11.58
CA ARG A 317 -13.56 6.65 -10.35
C ARG A 317 -12.32 6.74 -9.48
N ASN A 318 -11.46 5.73 -9.53
CA ASN A 318 -10.21 5.68 -8.79
C ASN A 318 -9.16 4.91 -9.59
N PHE A 319 -7.90 5.24 -9.34
CA PHE A 319 -6.77 4.49 -9.84
C PHE A 319 -5.67 4.50 -8.79
N ALA A 320 -4.66 3.66 -8.94
CA ALA A 320 -3.49 3.65 -8.07
C ALA A 320 -2.22 3.42 -8.88
N ILE A 321 -1.12 3.99 -8.40
CA ILE A 321 0.22 3.68 -8.87
C ILE A 321 0.81 2.65 -7.90
N ASP A 322 1.41 1.60 -8.43
CA ASP A 322 2.04 0.59 -7.59
C ASP A 322 3.27 1.16 -6.83
N PRO A 323 3.68 0.56 -5.70
CA PRO A 323 4.79 1.08 -4.90
C PRO A 323 6.13 1.16 -5.63
N THR A 324 6.36 0.31 -6.65
CA THR A 324 7.59 0.37 -7.46
C THR A 324 7.54 1.51 -8.48
N GLY A 325 6.35 2.01 -8.79
CA GLY A 325 6.15 3.04 -9.77
C GLY A 325 6.31 2.56 -11.22
N ARG A 326 6.07 1.29 -11.50
CA ARG A 326 6.14 0.75 -12.87
C ARG A 326 4.78 0.53 -13.51
N PHE A 327 3.74 0.53 -12.71
CA PHE A 327 2.38 0.23 -13.11
C PHE A 327 1.39 1.26 -12.58
N LEU A 328 0.31 1.45 -13.33
CA LEU A 328 -0.85 2.23 -12.95
C LEU A 328 -2.08 1.37 -13.20
N LEU A 329 -2.91 1.18 -12.17
CA LEU A 329 -4.09 0.34 -12.20
C LEU A 329 -5.34 1.23 -12.13
N VAL A 330 -6.28 1.05 -13.05
CA VAL A 330 -7.50 1.86 -13.13
C VAL A 330 -8.72 1.02 -12.76
N ALA A 331 -9.45 1.44 -11.73
CA ALA A 331 -10.72 0.83 -11.33
C ALA A 331 -11.87 1.46 -12.12
N ASN A 332 -12.45 0.69 -13.04
CA ASN A 332 -13.56 1.09 -13.87
C ASN A 332 -14.89 0.65 -13.25
N GLN A 333 -15.51 1.57 -12.51
CA GLN A 333 -16.76 1.32 -11.81
C GLN A 333 -17.88 0.84 -12.74
N GLY A 334 -17.96 1.40 -13.94
CA GLY A 334 -19.08 1.18 -14.87
C GLY A 334 -18.95 -0.09 -15.72
N THR A 335 -17.76 -0.70 -15.77
CA THR A 335 -17.51 -1.93 -16.54
C THR A 335 -17.01 -3.09 -15.67
N ASN A 336 -16.97 -2.92 -14.35
CA ASN A 336 -16.70 -3.99 -13.38
C ASN A 336 -15.33 -4.67 -13.56
N GLU A 337 -14.30 -3.85 -13.72
CA GLU A 337 -12.94 -4.34 -13.92
C GLU A 337 -11.87 -3.38 -13.40
N VAL A 338 -10.70 -3.93 -13.12
CA VAL A 338 -9.47 -3.16 -12.92
C VAL A 338 -8.52 -3.46 -14.07
N ILE A 339 -8.08 -2.42 -14.79
CA ILE A 339 -7.15 -2.52 -15.91
C ILE A 339 -5.74 -2.14 -15.47
N VAL A 340 -4.73 -2.91 -15.89
CA VAL A 340 -3.32 -2.66 -15.57
C VAL A 340 -2.62 -2.00 -16.76
N PHE A 341 -1.97 -0.86 -16.52
CA PHE A 341 -1.11 -0.18 -17.46
C PHE A 341 0.33 -0.22 -16.97
N ARG A 342 1.27 -0.45 -17.89
CA ARG A 342 2.69 -0.16 -17.65
C ARG A 342 2.92 1.32 -17.78
N ARG A 343 3.65 1.91 -16.84
CA ARG A 343 4.13 3.28 -16.91
C ARG A 343 5.56 3.30 -17.44
N ASP A 344 5.82 4.19 -18.38
CA ASP A 344 7.18 4.60 -18.71
C ASP A 344 7.66 5.62 -17.68
N GLU A 345 8.66 5.29 -16.88
CA GLU A 345 9.20 6.15 -15.82
C GLU A 345 9.91 7.41 -16.36
N THR A 346 10.34 7.39 -17.62
CA THR A 346 11.03 8.51 -18.26
C THR A 346 10.05 9.47 -18.90
N THR A 347 9.01 8.95 -19.57
CA THR A 347 8.04 9.79 -20.29
C THR A 347 6.75 10.04 -19.53
N GLY A 348 6.43 9.22 -18.52
CA GLY A 348 5.16 9.24 -17.79
C GLY A 348 3.98 8.68 -18.58
N LEU A 349 4.17 8.26 -19.84
CA LEU A 349 3.10 7.70 -20.65
C LEU A 349 2.73 6.29 -20.19
N LEU A 350 1.51 5.89 -20.53
CA LEU A 350 0.94 4.61 -20.16
C LEU A 350 0.82 3.71 -21.39
N THR A 351 0.96 2.40 -21.19
CA THR A 351 0.71 1.38 -22.22
C THR A 351 -0.04 0.23 -21.58
N SER A 352 -1.10 -0.26 -22.23
CA SER A 352 -1.85 -1.41 -21.72
C SER A 352 -0.95 -2.63 -21.62
N THR A 353 -1.03 -3.37 -20.52
CA THR A 353 -0.35 -4.67 -20.39
C THR A 353 -1.20 -5.82 -20.96
N GLY A 354 -2.47 -5.56 -21.29
CA GLY A 354 -3.47 -6.59 -21.59
C GLY A 354 -3.99 -7.32 -20.35
N GLN A 355 -3.47 -7.03 -19.15
CA GLN A 355 -3.94 -7.64 -17.91
C GLN A 355 -5.13 -6.86 -17.34
N SER A 356 -6.13 -7.61 -16.89
CA SER A 356 -7.27 -7.08 -16.13
C SER A 356 -7.75 -8.10 -15.10
N ILE A 357 -8.51 -7.62 -14.12
CA ILE A 357 -9.27 -8.47 -13.20
C ILE A 357 -10.72 -8.02 -13.16
N ALA A 358 -11.65 -8.97 -13.18
CA ALA A 358 -13.07 -8.71 -12.98
C ALA A 358 -13.33 -8.48 -11.48
N VAL A 359 -13.89 -7.32 -11.16
CA VAL A 359 -14.30 -6.93 -9.79
C VAL A 359 -15.55 -6.09 -9.95
N ASP A 360 -16.63 -6.40 -9.26
CA ASP A 360 -17.87 -5.65 -9.42
C ASP A 360 -17.75 -4.25 -8.78
N LYS A 361 -18.13 -3.21 -9.54
CA LYS A 361 -18.06 -1.79 -9.17
C LYS A 361 -16.83 -1.39 -8.32
N PRO A 362 -15.60 -1.56 -8.82
CA PRO A 362 -14.40 -1.21 -8.08
C PRO A 362 -14.27 0.32 -8.05
N VAL A 363 -14.04 0.88 -6.86
CA VAL A 363 -14.05 2.33 -6.65
C VAL A 363 -12.93 2.85 -5.75
N CYS A 364 -12.14 1.97 -5.15
CA CYS A 364 -10.92 2.36 -4.43
C CYS A 364 -9.85 1.27 -4.54
N LEU A 365 -8.61 1.67 -4.84
CA LEU A 365 -7.43 0.84 -4.94
C LEU A 365 -6.39 1.35 -3.94
N LYS A 366 -5.95 0.49 -3.02
CA LYS A 366 -4.86 0.79 -2.08
C LYS A 366 -3.83 -0.33 -2.06
N PHE A 367 -2.58 0.05 -2.21
CA PHE A 367 -1.46 -0.88 -2.09
C PHE A 367 -0.93 -0.90 -0.66
N ALA A 368 -0.49 -2.08 -0.23
CA ALA A 368 0.35 -2.28 0.94
C ALA A 368 1.54 -3.16 0.55
N PRO A 369 2.80 -2.69 0.63
CA PRO A 369 3.96 -3.55 0.40
C PRO A 369 3.90 -4.77 1.31
N VAL A 370 4.24 -5.95 0.78
CA VAL A 370 4.32 -7.15 1.62
C VAL A 370 5.47 -6.96 2.60
N GLN A 371 5.17 -6.98 3.90
CA GLN A 371 6.19 -7.03 4.94
C GLN A 371 6.18 -8.43 5.54
N GLN A 372 7.31 -9.13 5.43
CA GLN A 372 7.49 -10.36 6.19
C GLN A 372 7.46 -10.02 7.67
N GLY A 373 6.68 -10.78 8.45
CA GLY A 373 6.69 -10.65 9.90
C GLY A 373 8.09 -10.88 10.46
N LEU A 374 8.44 -10.27 11.61
CA LEU A 374 9.76 -10.44 12.22
C LEU A 374 10.14 -11.93 12.36
N GLU A 375 9.20 -12.75 12.83
CA GLU A 375 9.42 -14.20 12.97
C GLU A 375 9.64 -14.90 11.63
N GLU A 376 8.87 -14.54 10.59
CA GLU A 376 9.08 -15.07 9.24
C GLU A 376 10.46 -14.70 8.70
N LYS A 377 10.91 -13.46 8.95
CA LYS A 377 12.24 -12.99 8.59
C LYS A 377 13.32 -13.76 9.33
N LEU A 378 13.18 -13.97 10.63
CA LEU A 378 14.13 -14.74 11.43
C LEU A 378 14.20 -16.21 10.99
N VAL A 379 13.06 -16.82 10.65
CA VAL A 379 13.03 -18.19 10.06
C VAL A 379 13.69 -18.18 8.68
N ALA A 380 13.43 -17.19 7.83
CA ALA A 380 14.07 -17.07 6.52
C ALA A 380 15.59 -16.95 6.64
N GLU A 381 16.08 -16.14 7.58
CA GLU A 381 17.50 -15.99 7.89
C GLU A 381 18.10 -17.31 8.39
N ALA A 382 17.38 -18.06 9.23
CA ALA A 382 17.81 -19.38 9.70
C ALA A 382 17.89 -20.41 8.55
N VAL A 383 16.92 -20.41 7.63
CA VAL A 383 16.93 -21.26 6.43
C VAL A 383 18.08 -20.89 5.49
N GLU A 384 18.38 -19.59 5.31
CA GLU A 384 19.51 -19.15 4.49
C GLU A 384 20.85 -19.52 5.13
N ARG A 385 20.99 -19.38 6.45
CA ARG A 385 22.18 -19.87 7.18
C ARG A 385 22.35 -21.38 7.00
N PHE A 386 21.26 -22.14 7.02
CA PHE A 386 21.30 -23.56 6.73
C PHE A 386 21.75 -23.83 5.29
N ARG A 387 21.18 -23.13 4.29
CA ARG A 387 21.58 -23.25 2.88
C ARG A 387 23.08 -23.00 2.68
N GLN A 388 23.63 -22.00 3.35
CA GLN A 388 25.07 -21.70 3.33
C GLN A 388 25.89 -22.82 3.96
N ALA A 389 25.46 -23.35 5.11
CA ALA A 389 26.11 -24.48 5.78
C ALA A 389 26.06 -25.78 4.96
N MET A 390 25.13 -25.92 4.01
CA MET A 390 25.12 -27.08 3.10
C MET A 390 26.31 -27.08 2.11
N THR A 391 26.84 -25.90 1.75
CA THR A 391 28.01 -25.77 0.85
C THR A 391 29.31 -25.54 1.60
N GLU A 392 29.26 -24.81 2.71
CA GLU A 392 30.40 -24.47 3.55
C GLU A 392 30.08 -24.88 5.00
N PRO A 393 30.22 -26.19 5.32
CA PRO A 393 29.74 -26.71 6.59
C PRO A 393 30.59 -26.26 7.77
N ASP A 394 29.89 -25.83 8.82
CA ASP A 394 30.43 -25.43 10.12
C ASP A 394 29.59 -26.12 11.20
N SER A 395 30.26 -26.84 12.11
CA SER A 395 29.58 -27.66 13.11
C SER A 395 28.78 -26.83 14.10
N ASP A 396 29.27 -25.65 14.48
CA ASP A 396 28.62 -24.79 15.46
C ASP A 396 27.39 -24.13 14.85
N VAL A 397 27.48 -23.72 13.57
CA VAL A 397 26.33 -23.22 12.82
C VAL A 397 25.26 -24.30 12.70
N LEU A 398 25.61 -25.50 12.24
CA LEU A 398 24.67 -26.61 12.10
C LEU A 398 24.03 -26.99 13.45
N ALA A 399 24.82 -27.06 14.51
CA ALA A 399 24.32 -27.35 15.86
C ALA A 399 23.38 -26.25 16.38
N SER A 400 23.67 -24.98 16.08
CA SER A 400 22.81 -23.84 16.47
C SER A 400 21.47 -23.82 15.75
N LEU A 401 21.41 -24.36 14.52
CA LEU A 401 20.21 -24.39 13.69
C LEU A 401 19.34 -25.63 13.93
N ALA A 402 19.83 -26.64 14.66
CA ALA A 402 19.13 -27.91 14.89
C ALA A 402 18.57 -28.02 16.31
N SER A 403 17.29 -28.37 16.41
CA SER A 403 16.66 -28.80 17.67
C SER A 403 17.32 -30.07 18.18
N ASP A 404 17.36 -30.25 19.50
CA ASP A 404 17.84 -31.51 20.10
C ASP A 404 16.92 -32.69 19.72
N ASP A 405 15.66 -32.42 19.38
CA ASP A 405 14.67 -33.38 18.90
C ASP A 405 14.60 -33.47 17.34
N LEU A 406 15.66 -33.06 16.63
CA LEU A 406 15.65 -33.00 15.17
C LEU A 406 15.42 -34.38 14.53
N GLU A 407 14.43 -34.43 13.63
CA GLU A 407 14.22 -35.53 12.68
C GLU A 407 14.53 -35.07 11.24
N TYR A 408 15.74 -35.39 10.74
CA TYR A 408 16.21 -35.00 9.41
C TYR A 408 16.07 -36.16 8.41
N VAL A 409 15.08 -36.07 7.53
CA VAL A 409 14.77 -37.12 6.55
C VAL A 409 15.27 -36.76 5.16
N HIS A 410 16.07 -37.66 4.59
CA HIS A 410 16.57 -37.59 3.21
C HIS A 410 15.51 -38.04 2.20
N SER A 411 15.70 -37.71 0.92
CA SER A 411 14.79 -38.15 -0.15
C SER A 411 14.83 -39.66 -0.42
N SER A 412 15.81 -40.37 0.14
CA SER A 412 15.87 -41.84 0.20
C SER A 412 14.97 -42.44 1.30
N GLY A 413 14.43 -41.62 2.19
CA GLY A 413 13.74 -42.07 3.41
C GLY A 413 14.66 -42.35 4.58
N THR A 414 15.99 -42.17 4.44
CA THR A 414 16.93 -42.27 5.56
C THR A 414 16.66 -41.15 6.57
N VAL A 415 16.59 -41.50 7.85
CA VAL A 415 16.34 -40.56 8.96
C VAL A 415 17.63 -40.36 9.75
N ARG A 416 17.92 -39.13 10.14
CA ARG A 416 19.04 -38.74 10.99
C ARG A 416 18.55 -37.91 12.16
N ASP A 417 19.08 -38.20 13.35
CA ASP A 417 18.98 -37.32 14.51
C ASP A 417 19.91 -36.11 14.35
N LYS A 418 19.96 -35.22 15.36
CA LYS A 418 20.83 -34.03 15.35
C LYS A 418 22.30 -34.34 15.07
N GLN A 419 22.88 -35.35 15.70
CA GLN A 419 24.29 -35.68 15.51
C GLN A 419 24.52 -36.27 14.11
N GLY A 420 23.63 -37.15 13.64
CA GLY A 420 23.67 -37.70 12.29
C GLY A 420 23.52 -36.61 11.21
N PHE A 421 22.70 -35.60 11.46
CA PHE A 421 22.54 -34.42 10.61
C PHE A 421 23.84 -33.60 10.52
N ILE A 422 24.51 -33.33 11.65
CA ILE A 422 25.79 -32.61 11.66
C ILE A 422 26.85 -33.43 10.91
N ASP A 423 26.93 -34.73 11.21
CA ASP A 423 27.88 -35.65 10.59
C ASP A 423 27.72 -35.74 9.08
N GLU A 424 26.48 -35.69 8.56
CA GLU A 424 26.17 -35.71 7.12
C GLU A 424 26.98 -34.67 6.34
N PHE A 425 27.03 -33.44 6.87
CA PHE A 425 27.73 -32.33 6.23
C PHE A 425 29.21 -32.29 6.61
N MET A 426 29.56 -32.52 7.88
CA MET A 426 30.95 -32.46 8.34
C MET A 426 31.82 -33.58 7.77
N LYS A 427 31.26 -34.78 7.59
CA LYS A 427 31.94 -35.91 6.93
C LYS A 427 31.82 -35.86 5.40
N ARG A 428 31.12 -34.85 4.86
CA ARG A 428 30.87 -34.66 3.42
C ARG A 428 30.28 -35.89 2.73
N TRP A 429 29.37 -36.60 3.40
CA TRP A 429 28.62 -37.70 2.79
C TRP A 429 27.75 -37.20 1.64
N THR A 430 27.24 -35.98 1.77
CA THR A 430 26.71 -35.18 0.66
C THR A 430 27.52 -33.90 0.53
N ASN A 431 28.25 -33.74 -0.57
CA ASN A 431 29.15 -32.59 -0.78
C ASN A 431 28.57 -31.61 -1.81
N PHE A 432 27.71 -30.70 -1.38
CA PHE A 432 27.12 -29.71 -2.29
C PHE A 432 28.13 -28.63 -2.68
N SER A 433 28.26 -28.36 -3.98
CA SER A 433 29.02 -27.21 -4.49
C SER A 433 28.15 -25.99 -4.76
N LYS A 434 26.84 -26.20 -4.94
CA LYS A 434 25.86 -25.14 -5.16
C LYS A 434 24.50 -25.59 -4.67
N VAL A 435 23.76 -24.70 -4.00
CA VAL A 435 22.38 -24.92 -3.56
C VAL A 435 21.56 -23.66 -3.83
N ASP A 436 20.53 -23.81 -4.68
CA ASP A 436 19.52 -22.80 -4.97
C ASP A 436 18.18 -23.18 -4.30
N ILE A 437 17.58 -22.20 -3.62
CA ILE A 437 16.24 -22.32 -3.03
C ILE A 437 15.26 -21.56 -3.91
N LEU A 438 14.23 -22.26 -4.40
CA LEU A 438 13.22 -21.71 -5.29
C LEU A 438 11.84 -21.79 -4.64
N ASN A 439 11.01 -20.78 -4.87
CA ASN A 439 9.60 -20.73 -4.47
C ASN A 439 9.38 -20.98 -2.96
N GLN A 440 10.26 -20.41 -2.11
CA GLN A 440 10.15 -20.58 -0.66
C GLN A 440 8.88 -19.94 -0.11
N THR A 441 8.17 -20.69 0.73
CA THR A 441 7.08 -20.18 1.57
C THR A 441 7.40 -20.46 3.04
N ILE A 442 7.00 -19.55 3.91
CA ILE A 442 7.14 -19.65 5.36
C ILE A 442 5.78 -19.36 5.96
N LYS A 443 5.33 -20.18 6.91
CA LYS A 443 4.09 -19.96 7.66
C LYS A 443 4.37 -20.12 9.15
N ILE A 444 4.15 -19.06 9.92
CA ILE A 444 4.25 -19.08 11.38
C ILE A 444 2.95 -19.63 11.99
N SER A 445 3.08 -20.43 13.04
CA SER A 445 1.99 -21.06 13.79
C SER A 445 2.38 -21.22 15.25
N GLY A 446 2.15 -20.19 16.06
CA GLY A 446 2.64 -20.11 17.44
C GLY A 446 4.17 -20.16 17.46
N ASP A 447 4.73 -21.04 18.28
CA ASP A 447 6.18 -21.27 18.37
C ASP A 447 6.72 -22.22 17.28
N ASN A 448 5.93 -22.52 16.24
CA ASN A 448 6.38 -23.35 15.12
C ASN A 448 6.30 -22.56 13.81
N ALA A 449 7.14 -22.93 12.84
CA ALA A 449 7.09 -22.42 11.47
C ALA A 449 7.19 -23.58 10.48
N ILE A 450 6.38 -23.52 9.43
CA ILE A 450 6.39 -24.48 8.33
C ILE A 450 7.05 -23.79 7.14
N VAL A 451 8.14 -24.37 6.63
CA VAL A 451 8.86 -23.87 5.46
C VAL A 451 8.72 -24.88 4.33
N ARG A 452 8.41 -24.41 3.12
CA ARG A 452 8.38 -25.25 1.91
C ARG A 452 9.17 -24.58 0.82
N HIS A 453 9.99 -25.33 0.09
CA HIS A 453 10.68 -24.84 -1.10
C HIS A 453 11.05 -25.98 -2.05
N ARG A 454 11.43 -25.63 -3.27
CA ARG A 454 12.18 -26.54 -4.16
C ARG A 454 13.67 -26.26 -3.97
N LEU A 455 14.44 -27.32 -3.75
CA LEU A 455 15.89 -27.25 -3.62
C LEU A 455 16.51 -27.85 -4.88
N VAL A 456 17.29 -27.03 -5.59
CA VAL A 456 18.07 -27.45 -6.75
C VAL A 456 19.54 -27.30 -6.39
N ALA A 457 20.32 -28.39 -6.49
CA ALA A 457 21.70 -28.38 -6.06
C ALA A 457 22.60 -29.23 -6.95
N ASP A 458 23.86 -28.84 -7.02
CA ASP A 458 24.94 -29.62 -7.61
C ASP A 458 25.76 -30.26 -6.47
N ALA A 459 25.99 -31.57 -6.53
CA ALA A 459 26.77 -32.31 -5.57
C ALA A 459 28.04 -32.90 -6.22
N ASN A 460 29.19 -32.57 -5.64
CA ASN A 460 30.51 -33.04 -6.03
C ASN A 460 30.92 -34.24 -5.18
N ASN A 461 30.16 -35.33 -5.29
CA ASN A 461 30.52 -36.58 -4.63
C ASN A 461 31.72 -37.22 -5.38
N PRO A 462 32.76 -37.71 -4.67
CA PRO A 462 33.94 -38.28 -5.32
C PRO A 462 33.58 -39.39 -6.33
N GLY A 463 33.86 -39.17 -7.61
CA GLY A 463 33.63 -40.12 -8.70
C GLY A 463 32.28 -40.01 -9.43
N TYR A 464 31.28 -39.30 -8.89
CA TYR A 464 29.94 -39.17 -9.49
C TYR A 464 29.32 -37.80 -9.18
N PRO A 465 29.54 -36.76 -10.02
CA PRO A 465 28.79 -35.52 -9.88
C PRO A 465 27.30 -35.78 -10.11
N SER A 466 26.45 -35.26 -9.23
CA SER A 466 25.01 -35.46 -9.32
C SER A 466 24.24 -34.16 -9.17
N LYS A 467 23.09 -34.09 -9.83
CA LYS A 467 22.13 -33.00 -9.66
C LYS A 467 21.01 -33.46 -8.74
N VAL A 468 20.69 -32.62 -7.77
CA VAL A 468 19.59 -32.82 -6.84
C VAL A 468 18.49 -31.83 -7.19
N ASP A 469 17.28 -32.35 -7.35
CA ASP A 469 16.08 -31.57 -7.59
C ASP A 469 14.93 -32.17 -6.80
N ILE A 470 14.61 -31.52 -5.67
CA ILE A 470 13.72 -32.08 -4.65
C ILE A 470 12.81 -31.01 -4.07
N ILE A 471 11.65 -31.44 -3.57
CA ILE A 471 10.76 -30.62 -2.77
C ILE A 471 11.09 -30.85 -1.30
N ILE A 472 11.18 -29.78 -0.54
CA ILE A 472 11.47 -29.79 0.89
C ILE A 472 10.27 -29.27 1.68
N LEU A 473 9.97 -29.96 2.78
CA LEU A 473 9.16 -29.46 3.88
C LEU A 473 10.04 -29.41 5.13
N MET A 474 10.07 -28.28 5.83
CA MET A 474 10.76 -28.12 7.11
C MET A 474 9.77 -27.64 8.16
N VAL A 475 9.96 -28.12 9.38
CA VAL A 475 9.32 -27.58 10.58
C VAL A 475 10.42 -26.97 11.44
N TRP A 476 10.28 -25.69 11.76
CA TRP A 476 11.12 -24.98 12.70
C TRP A 476 10.33 -24.73 13.98
N ARG A 477 10.99 -24.75 15.12
CA ARG A 477 10.42 -24.44 16.43
C ARG A 477 11.26 -23.37 17.13
N LYS A 478 10.60 -22.48 17.86
CA LYS A 478 11.26 -21.47 18.67
C LYS A 478 11.70 -22.09 20.01
N GLU A 479 13.00 -22.09 20.27
CA GLU A 479 13.64 -22.62 21.48
C GLU A 479 14.58 -21.58 22.06
N GLY A 480 14.37 -21.16 23.31
CA GLY A 480 15.20 -20.12 23.94
C GLY A 480 15.22 -18.80 23.16
N GLY A 481 14.16 -18.49 22.41
CA GLY A 481 14.06 -17.31 21.55
C GLY A 481 14.69 -17.46 20.16
N GLN A 482 15.31 -18.59 19.84
CA GLN A 482 15.92 -18.87 18.53
C GLN A 482 15.10 -19.89 17.74
N TRP A 483 15.01 -19.70 16.43
CA TRP A 483 14.37 -20.69 15.54
C TRP A 483 15.35 -21.81 15.22
N LYS A 484 14.95 -23.04 15.57
CA LYS A 484 15.70 -24.26 15.27
C LYS A 484 14.86 -25.24 14.46
N MET A 485 15.50 -25.95 13.54
CA MET A 485 14.88 -26.99 12.73
C MET A 485 14.52 -28.17 13.64
N LEU A 486 13.23 -28.48 13.69
CA LEU A 486 12.68 -29.63 14.41
C LEU A 486 12.51 -30.84 13.47
N ALA A 487 12.14 -30.60 12.22
CA ALA A 487 11.97 -31.67 11.24
C ALA A 487 12.28 -31.19 9.83
N ARG A 488 12.75 -32.11 8.99
CA ARG A 488 12.86 -31.91 7.54
C ARG A 488 12.47 -33.18 6.81
N GLN A 489 11.63 -33.04 5.78
CA GLN A 489 11.35 -34.08 4.81
C GLN A 489 11.74 -33.61 3.41
N ALA A 490 12.48 -34.45 2.70
CA ALA A 490 12.74 -34.28 1.27
C ALA A 490 11.96 -35.30 0.44
N ALA A 491 11.48 -34.89 -0.74
CA ALA A 491 10.84 -35.76 -1.71
C ALA A 491 11.37 -35.46 -3.12
N LYS A 492 11.55 -36.52 -3.93
CA LYS A 492 11.86 -36.35 -5.36
C LYS A 492 10.64 -35.76 -6.08
N ILE A 493 10.90 -34.93 -7.08
CA ILE A 493 9.85 -34.49 -8.00
C ILE A 493 9.46 -35.70 -8.86
N PRO A 494 8.17 -36.05 -8.99
CA PRO A 494 7.73 -37.09 -9.92
C PRO A 494 8.16 -36.72 -11.34
N GLU A 495 8.71 -37.70 -12.07
CA GLU A 495 9.04 -37.57 -13.50
C GLU A 495 7.80 -37.31 -14.36
#